data_AF-A0A542I653-F1
#
_entry.id   AF-A0A542I653-F1
#
_cell.length_a   1.000
_cell.length_b   1.000
_cell.length_c   1.000
_cell.angle_alpha   90.00
_cell.angle_beta   90.00
_cell.angle_gamma   90.00
#
_symmetry.space_group_name_H-M   'P 1'
#
loop_
_entity.id
_entity.type
_entity.pdbx_description
1 polymer ?
#
loop_
_entity_poly.entity_id
_entity_poly.type
_entity_poly.pdbx_seq_one_letter_code
_entity_poly.pdbx_strand_id
1 'polypeptide(L)' 'MNEYEASLVIKSGAELLSSASSDPRSEEGYEAVKVNLSDALERIAEALGNFEASSGAPSRSTGWVQDLRRVADDLVNR' A
#
# COMPACT_ATOMS: atom_id res chain seq x y z
N MET A 1 -4.34 11.95 14.00
CA MET A 1 -4.51 10.57 13.55
C MET A 1 -3.78 9.66 14.51
N ASN A 2 -4.46 8.68 15.11
CA ASN A 2 -3.85 7.71 16.03
C ASN A 2 -3.58 6.35 15.34
N GLU A 3 -2.85 5.46 16.01
CA GLU A 3 -2.43 4.14 15.47
C GLU A 3 -3.62 3.28 15.00
N TYR A 4 -4.74 3.38 15.70
CA TYR A 4 -5.97 2.67 15.37
C TYR A 4 -6.61 3.20 14.07
N GLU A 5 -6.64 4.52 13.89
CA GLU A 5 -7.14 5.16 12.67
C GLU A 5 -6.27 4.82 11.45
N ALA A 6 -4.95 4.81 11.60
CA ALA A 6 -4.03 4.40 10.53
C ALA A 6 -4.20 2.92 10.15
N SER A 7 -4.35 2.05 11.15
CA SER A 7 -4.60 0.62 10.94
C SER A 7 -5.93 0.35 10.25
N LEU A 8 -6.98 1.13 10.56
CA LEU A 8 -8.28 1.08 9.89
C LEU A 8 -8.16 1.44 8.41
N VAL A 9 -7.43 2.51 8.09
CA VAL A 9 -7.22 2.95 6.70
C VAL A 9 -6.47 1.89 5.90
N ILE A 10 -5.39 1.32 6.46
CA ILE A 10 -4.61 0.26 5.80
C ILE A 10 -5.48 -1.00 5.59
N LYS A 11 -6.24 -1.40 6.60
CA LYS A 11 -7.12 -2.57 6.54
C LYS A 11 -8.21 -2.40 5.48
N SER A 12 -8.90 -1.25 5.47
CA SER A 12 -9.92 -0.95 4.46
C SER A 12 -9.33 -0.87 3.05
N GLY A 13 -8.11 -0.34 2.91
CA GLY A 13 -7.36 -0.40 1.65
C GLY A 13 -7.15 -1.85 1.18
N ALA A 14 -6.64 -2.72 2.05
CA ALA A 14 -6.41 -4.14 1.75
C ALA A 14 -7.70 -4.90 1.40
N GLU A 15 -8.82 -4.62 2.08
CA GLU A 15 -10.13 -5.23 1.80
C GLU A 15 -10.67 -4.83 0.43
N LEU A 16 -10.55 -3.54 0.06
CA LEU A 16 -10.95 -3.05 -1.27
C LEU A 16 -10.11 -3.69 -2.38
N LEU A 17 -8.81 -3.86 -2.12
CA LEU A 17 -7.87 -4.50 -3.04
C LEU A 17 -8.16 -6.00 -3.22
N SER A 18 -8.42 -6.71 -2.12
CA SER A 18 -8.82 -8.12 -2.16
C SER A 18 -10.11 -8.31 -2.96
N SER A 19 -11.10 -7.43 -2.77
CA SER A 19 -12.35 -7.45 -3.53
C SER A 19 -12.10 -7.22 -5.03
N ALA A 20 -11.29 -6.22 -5.38
CA ALA A 20 -10.94 -5.92 -6.78
C ALA A 20 -10.16 -7.07 -7.47
N SER A 21 -9.32 -7.79 -6.72
CA SER A 21 -8.54 -8.93 -7.24
C SER A 21 -9.35 -10.22 -7.46
N SER A 22 -10.59 -10.28 -6.96
CA SER A 22 -11.43 -11.48 -7.02
C SER A 22 -12.33 -11.56 -8.28
N ASP A 23 -12.20 -10.63 -9.22
CA ASP A 23 -12.88 -10.69 -10.52
C ASP A 23 -12.14 -11.65 -11.49
N PRO A 24 -12.73 -12.79 -11.90
CA PRO A 24 -12.05 -13.83 -12.69
C PRO A 24 -11.95 -13.55 -14.20
N ARG A 25 -12.36 -12.36 -14.69
CA ARG A 25 -12.72 -12.16 -16.10
C ARG A 25 -11.65 -11.64 -17.05
N SER A 26 -10.43 -11.34 -16.62
CA SER A 26 -9.35 -11.12 -17.59
C SER A 26 -7.97 -11.28 -16.98
N GLU A 27 -7.18 -12.13 -17.60
CA GLU A 27 -5.74 -12.26 -17.36
C GLU A 27 -5.04 -10.88 -17.57
N GLU A 28 -5.54 -10.06 -18.51
CA GLU A 28 -5.14 -8.65 -18.70
C GLU A 28 -5.60 -7.70 -17.58
N GLY A 29 -6.79 -7.95 -17.00
CA GLY A 29 -7.30 -7.16 -15.88
C GLY A 29 -6.53 -7.43 -14.60
N TYR A 30 -6.01 -8.65 -14.44
CA TYR A 30 -5.18 -9.01 -13.30
C TYR A 30 -3.85 -8.25 -13.28
N GLU A 31 -3.19 -8.10 -14.43
CA GLU A 31 -1.98 -7.28 -14.56
C GLU A 31 -2.27 -5.80 -14.33
N ALA A 32 -3.36 -5.27 -14.88
CA ALA A 32 -3.78 -3.90 -14.61
C ALA A 32 -4.08 -3.67 -13.11
N VAL A 33 -4.68 -4.65 -12.44
CA VAL A 33 -4.96 -4.61 -11.01
C VAL A 33 -3.67 -4.65 -10.19
N LYS A 34 -2.70 -5.52 -10.52
CA LYS A 34 -1.37 -5.56 -9.88
C LYS A 34 -0.63 -4.24 -9.99
N VAL A 35 -0.64 -3.62 -11.19
CA VAL A 35 -0.01 -2.31 -11.42
C VAL A 35 -0.69 -1.23 -10.57
N ASN A 36 -2.02 -1.15 -10.60
CA ASN A 36 -2.78 -0.18 -9.80
C ASN A 36 -2.54 -0.35 -8.29
N LEU A 37 -2.41 -1.60 -7.85
CA LEU A 37 -2.07 -1.98 -6.49
C LEU A 37 -0.68 -1.51 -6.08
N SER A 38 0.32 -1.78 -6.92
CA SER A 38 1.70 -1.33 -6.72
C SER A 38 1.77 0.19 -6.60
N ASP A 39 1.11 0.91 -7.51
CA ASP A 39 1.06 2.38 -7.49
C ASP A 39 0.40 2.92 -6.22
N ALA A 40 -0.66 2.26 -5.75
CA ALA A 40 -1.33 2.66 -4.51
C ALA A 40 -0.41 2.46 -3.29
N LEU A 41 0.31 1.34 -3.22
CA LEU A 41 1.25 1.04 -2.14
C LEU A 41 2.43 2.02 -2.13
N GLU A 42 2.96 2.38 -3.30
CA GLU A 42 4.03 3.37 -3.41
C GLU A 42 3.57 4.76 -2.93
N ARG A 43 2.36 5.19 -3.31
CA ARG A 43 1.78 6.46 -2.85
C ARG A 43 1.56 6.50 -1.34
N ILE A 44 1.17 5.38 -0.74
CA ILE A 44 1.02 5.28 0.72
C ILE A 44 2.39 5.35 1.40
N ALA A 45 3.40 4.66 0.85
CA ALA A 45 4.76 4.73 1.35
C ALA A 45 5.32 6.16 1.30
N GLU A 46 5.07 6.87 0.20
CA GLU A 46 5.48 8.28 0.03
C GLU A 46 4.75 9.21 1.00
N ALA A 47 3.43 9.08 1.15
CA ALA A 47 2.65 9.87 2.10
C ALA A 47 3.11 9.64 3.55
N LEU A 48 3.43 8.39 3.91
CA LEU A 48 3.93 8.03 5.23
C LEU A 48 5.33 8.60 5.48
N GLY A 49 6.23 8.52 4.50
CA GLY A 49 7.55 9.13 4.57
C GLY A 49 7.50 10.65 4.71
N ASN A 50 6.61 11.32 3.97
CA ASN A 50 6.41 12.77 4.06
C ASN A 50 5.86 13.18 5.44
N PHE A 51 4.90 12.40 5.98
CA PHE A 51 4.38 12.61 7.32
C PHE A 51 5.48 12.49 8.39
N GLU A 52 6.34 11.45 8.29
CA GLU A 52 7.48 11.28 9.20
C GLU A 52 8.44 12.46 9.17
N ALA A 53 8.86 12.86 7.97
CA ALA A 53 9.81 13.95 7.77
C ALA A 53 9.31 15.26 8.42
N SER A 54 7.99 15.45 8.49
CA SER A 54 7.36 16.60 9.15
C SER A 54 7.21 16.47 10.68
N SER A 55 7.34 15.25 11.24
CA SER A 55 7.01 14.97 12.65
C SER A 55 8.17 15.15 13.64
N GLY A 56 9.43 15.16 13.18
CA GLY A 56 10.62 15.44 13.99
C GLY A 56 10.96 14.44 15.10
N ALA A 57 10.15 13.39 15.30
CA ALA A 57 10.35 12.35 16.30
C ALA A 57 10.68 10.99 15.63
N PRO A 58 11.53 10.13 16.24
CA PRO A 58 11.79 8.80 15.71
C PRO A 58 10.51 7.97 15.70
N SER A 59 10.10 7.50 14.51
CA SER A 59 8.90 6.67 14.33
C SER A 59 9.26 5.29 13.78
N ARG A 60 8.45 4.28 14.09
CA ARG A 60 8.57 2.91 13.54
C ARG A 60 8.14 2.80 12.07
N SER A 61 7.56 3.87 11.53
CA SER A 61 6.95 3.86 10.20
C SER A 61 7.97 3.80 9.05
N THR A 62 9.27 4.02 9.32
CA THR A 62 10.32 3.83 8.30
C THR A 62 10.41 2.37 7.83
N GLY A 63 10.17 1.42 8.75
CA GLY A 63 10.07 -0.01 8.39
C GLY A 63 8.83 -0.31 7.55
N TRP A 64 7.71 0.36 7.84
CA TRP A 64 6.48 0.21 7.07
C TRP A 64 6.58 0.80 5.67
N VAL A 65 7.29 1.92 5.49
CA VAL A 65 7.62 2.46 4.16
C VAL A 65 8.39 1.43 3.33
N GLN A 66 9.38 0.76 3.92
CA GLN A 66 10.15 -0.28 3.23
C GLN A 66 9.30 -1.51 2.88
N ASP A 67 8.45 -1.96 3.80
CA ASP A 67 7.56 -3.10 3.55
C ASP A 67 6.52 -2.81 2.46
N LEU A 68 5.92 -1.61 2.46
CA LEU A 68 4.97 -1.19 1.43
C LEU A 68 5.60 -1.18 0.03
N ARG A 69 6.81 -0.62 -0.10
CA ARG A 69 7.56 -0.62 -1.36
C ARG A 69 7.92 -2.02 -1.83
N ARG A 70 8.38 -2.88 -0.92
CA ARG A 70 8.71 -4.27 -1.25
C ARG A 70 7.50 -5.04 -1.76
N VAL A 71 6.33 -4.86 -1.15
CA VAL A 71 5.08 -5.51 -1.60
C VAL A 71 4.63 -4.95 -2.95
N ALA A 72 4.81 -3.65 -3.21
CA ALA A 72 4.54 -3.04 -4.51
C ALA A 72 5.41 -3.69 -5.60
N ASP A 73 6.73 -3.79 -5.36
CA ASP A 73 7.67 -4.43 -6.27
C ASP A 73 7.34 -5.91 -6.51
N ASP A 74 7.02 -6.66 -5.46
CA ASP A 74 6.67 -8.09 -5.56
C ASP A 74 5.40 -8.33 -6.39
N LEU A 75 4.47 -7.36 -6.43
CA LEU A 75 3.21 -7.46 -7.18
C LEU A 75 3.40 -7.28 -8.70
N VAL A 76 4.39 -6.48 -9.13
CA VAL A 76 4.64 -6.22 -10.56
C VAL A 76 5.69 -7.17 -11.15
N ASN A 77 6.57 -7.74 -10.31
CA ASN A 77 7.62 -8.67 -10.73
C ASN A 77 7.20 -10.15 -10.74
N ARG A 78 5.94 -10.48 -10.46
CA ARG A 78 5.37 -11.85 -10.43
C ARG A 78 4.14 -11.97 -11.29
#